data_AF-A0A5S9QWN3-F1
#
_entry.id   AF-A0A5S9QWN3-F1
#
_cell.length_a   1.000
_cell.length_b   1.000
_cell.length_c   1.000
_cell.angle_alpha   90.00
_cell.angle_beta   90.00
_cell.angle_gamma   90.00
#
_symmetry.space_group_name_H-M   'P 1'
#
loop_
_entity.id
_entity.type
_entity.pdbx_description
1 polymer ?
#
loop_
_entity_poly.entity_id
_entity_poly.type
_entity_poly.pdbx_seq_one_letter_code
_entity_poly.pdbx_strand_id
1 'polypeptide(L)'
;MTAPPPGPWPPQQPPPPGFPPGPPQWGPSPPWGQQPPPQNGGNRSKWILGGLVLLVVVVVTVVAILLFTRGSSDTSPPPGSSSTPSSSIDNSEVASANDDGPVNVVTDDPTCDAWTPIAQTLFDQQEKGWENRDASVPASSWTVDQREMHMNIAAAMNSAADATSALVKLTPHRVMRELYQQTIAYWRTYAATIPEYTAADNHLAAVANGLSSTVNWICGAISYGSAAARGMLVTPGVAPLEVAPIGDINSPQPFIESGSPLCTEWHAMVAAYRDNASDWMQNADPGIPASQWPPSQQRLFTSMVTVMGDNAGEIQQLGLRSKNPVWRDFANLIAKYRFAYVQAIPTYVPSDNYLDSVASELVVAIDEACYAAGM
;
A
#
# COMPACT_ATOMS: atom_id res chain seq x y z
N MET A 1 -0.74 13.90 44.97
CA MET A 1 -1.62 15.00 45.38
C MET A 1 -2.91 14.84 44.59
N THR A 2 -4.01 14.55 45.26
CA THR A 2 -5.33 14.22 44.70
C THR A 2 -6.21 15.47 44.66
N ALA A 3 -6.95 15.68 43.56
CA ALA A 3 -7.86 16.82 43.37
C ALA A 3 -9.23 16.58 44.06
N PRO A 4 -9.94 17.62 44.51
CA PRO A 4 -11.22 17.48 45.20
C PRO A 4 -12.43 17.40 44.22
N PRO A 5 -13.58 16.86 44.65
CA PRO A 5 -14.75 16.67 43.78
C PRO A 5 -15.58 17.96 43.60
N PRO A 6 -16.34 18.08 42.49
CA PRO A 6 -17.18 19.25 42.23
C PRO A 6 -18.49 19.24 43.04
N GLY A 7 -18.89 20.43 43.52
CA GLY A 7 -20.14 20.64 44.27
C GLY A 7 -21.39 20.79 43.39
N PRO A 8 -22.60 20.82 44.00
CA PRO A 8 -23.88 20.77 43.28
C PRO A 8 -24.38 22.13 42.77
N TRP A 9 -25.14 22.10 41.67
CA TRP A 9 -25.76 23.26 41.01
C TRP A 9 -27.01 23.80 41.77
N PRO A 10 -27.33 25.11 41.67
CA PRO A 10 -28.47 25.71 42.37
C PRO A 10 -29.83 25.41 41.71
N PRO A 11 -30.94 25.44 42.46
CA PRO A 11 -32.27 25.06 41.97
C PRO A 11 -32.92 26.14 41.09
N GLN A 12 -33.62 25.71 40.04
CA GLN A 12 -34.41 26.57 39.15
C GLN A 12 -35.75 26.96 39.79
N GLN A 13 -36.17 28.21 39.60
CA GLN A 13 -37.46 28.73 40.06
C GLN A 13 -38.60 28.37 39.09
N PRO A 14 -39.84 28.14 39.58
CA PRO A 14 -40.99 27.86 38.72
C PRO A 14 -41.61 29.15 38.13
N PRO A 15 -42.18 29.10 36.92
CA PRO A 15 -42.83 30.25 36.28
C PRO A 15 -44.25 30.50 36.84
N PRO A 16 -44.78 31.74 36.72
CA PRO A 16 -46.09 32.11 37.26
C PRO A 16 -47.27 31.59 36.39
N PRO A 17 -48.44 31.31 36.97
CA PRO A 17 -49.55 30.69 36.25
C PRO A 17 -50.48 31.72 35.59
N GLY A 18 -50.81 31.50 34.32
CA GLY A 18 -52.01 32.06 33.69
C GLY A 18 -51.84 32.60 32.28
N PHE A 19 -51.73 31.73 31.26
CA PHE A 19 -52.14 32.02 29.88
C PHE A 19 -52.52 30.68 29.17
N PRO A 20 -53.64 30.60 28.42
CA PRO A 20 -54.05 29.38 27.70
C PRO A 20 -53.24 29.13 26.41
N PRO A 21 -53.09 27.86 25.97
CA PRO A 21 -52.19 27.50 24.89
C PRO A 21 -52.76 27.84 23.50
N GLY A 22 -51.98 28.55 22.68
CA GLY A 22 -52.22 28.75 21.24
C GLY A 22 -51.64 27.60 20.39
N PRO A 23 -52.08 27.46 19.11
CA PRO A 23 -51.72 26.35 18.24
C PRO A 23 -50.23 26.36 17.84
N PRO A 24 -49.64 25.18 17.53
CA PRO A 24 -48.21 25.06 17.28
C PRO A 24 -47.81 25.79 15.99
N GLN A 25 -46.92 26.77 16.14
CA GLN A 25 -46.30 27.48 15.04
C GLN A 25 -45.03 26.72 14.66
N TRP A 26 -44.96 26.20 13.43
CA TRP A 26 -43.74 25.65 12.87
C TRP A 26 -42.72 26.78 12.71
N GLY A 27 -41.65 26.74 13.51
CA GLY A 27 -40.51 27.65 13.41
C GLY A 27 -39.62 27.35 12.19
N PRO A 28 -38.76 28.30 11.79
CA PRO A 28 -38.01 28.24 10.54
C PRO A 28 -36.91 27.16 10.56
N SER A 29 -36.68 26.56 9.39
CA SER A 29 -35.63 25.58 9.12
C SER A 29 -34.24 26.07 9.57
N PRO A 30 -33.40 25.24 10.22
CA PRO A 30 -32.03 25.63 10.55
C PRO A 30 -31.16 25.75 9.28
N PRO A 31 -30.21 26.70 9.25
CA PRO A 31 -29.26 26.82 8.16
C PRO A 31 -28.25 25.68 8.20
N TRP A 32 -27.95 25.14 7.01
CA TRP A 32 -26.86 24.20 6.80
C TRP A 32 -25.53 24.81 7.23
N GLY A 33 -24.76 24.05 8.02
CA GLY A 33 -23.35 24.30 8.29
C GLY A 33 -23.05 24.72 9.72
N GLN A 34 -22.78 23.74 10.58
CA GLN A 34 -21.73 23.82 11.59
C GLN A 34 -21.13 22.42 11.78
N GLN A 35 -19.87 22.25 11.37
CA GLN A 35 -19.06 21.10 11.77
C GLN A 35 -18.81 21.19 13.28
N PRO A 36 -18.83 20.07 14.03
CA PRO A 36 -18.41 20.09 15.42
C PRO A 36 -16.93 20.52 15.52
N PRO A 37 -16.55 21.27 16.56
CA PRO A 37 -15.18 21.76 16.71
C PRO A 37 -14.19 20.58 16.80
N PRO A 38 -12.99 20.71 16.21
CA PRO A 38 -11.99 19.66 16.27
C PRO A 38 -11.61 19.39 17.72
N GLN A 39 -11.75 18.13 18.14
CA GLN A 39 -11.20 17.68 19.41
C GLN A 39 -9.67 17.73 19.30
N ASN A 40 -9.07 18.63 20.08
CA ASN A 40 -7.63 18.79 20.19
C ASN A 40 -6.99 17.52 20.80
N GLY A 41 -6.62 16.57 19.95
CA GLY A 41 -5.64 15.53 20.24
C GLY A 41 -4.24 16.04 19.92
N GLY A 42 -3.55 16.57 20.93
CA GLY A 42 -2.19 17.09 20.80
C GLY A 42 -1.19 15.98 20.47
N ASN A 43 -0.92 15.78 19.18
CA ASN A 43 0.35 15.29 18.61
C ASN A 43 0.31 15.12 17.07
N ARG A 44 -0.83 15.35 16.40
CA ARG A 44 -0.94 15.24 14.93
C ARG A 44 -0.23 16.34 14.14
N SER A 45 0.14 17.46 14.77
CA SER A 45 0.76 18.60 14.07
C SER A 45 2.20 18.37 13.61
N LYS A 46 2.90 17.34 14.11
CA LYS A 46 4.25 17.00 13.62
C LYS A 46 4.25 16.19 12.32
N TRP A 47 3.15 15.50 12.00
CA TRP A 47 3.06 14.65 10.81
C TRP A 47 2.65 15.41 9.53
N ILE A 48 2.14 16.65 9.67
CA ILE A 48 1.77 17.48 8.52
C ILE A 48 3.02 17.99 7.77
N LEU A 49 4.14 18.15 8.47
CA LEU A 49 5.44 18.44 7.84
C LEU A 49 6.23 17.16 7.53
N GLY A 50 6.04 16.08 8.29
CA GLY A 50 6.67 14.78 8.04
C GLY A 50 6.16 14.09 6.76
N GLY A 51 4.86 14.16 6.46
CA GLY A 51 4.28 13.51 5.28
C GLY A 51 4.76 14.11 3.95
N LEU A 52 5.13 15.40 3.94
CA LEU A 52 5.61 16.09 2.73
C LEU A 52 7.12 15.83 2.51
N VAL A 53 7.90 15.70 3.58
CA VAL A 53 9.32 15.31 3.50
C VAL A 53 9.45 13.82 3.14
N LEU A 54 8.59 12.95 3.67
CA LEU A 54 8.57 11.51 3.33
C LEU A 54 8.13 11.27 1.88
N LEU A 55 7.19 12.06 1.35
CA LEU A 55 6.77 12.03 -0.05
C LEU A 55 7.91 12.44 -1.00
N VAL A 56 8.74 13.43 -0.61
CA VAL A 56 9.92 13.84 -1.40
C VAL A 56 11.04 12.80 -1.34
N VAL A 57 11.28 12.15 -0.21
CA VAL A 57 12.32 11.10 -0.10
C VAL A 57 11.97 9.86 -0.91
N VAL A 58 10.69 9.44 -0.92
CA VAL A 58 10.26 8.23 -1.66
C VAL A 58 10.17 8.47 -3.18
N VAL A 59 9.82 9.67 -3.64
CA VAL A 59 9.86 10.00 -5.08
C VAL A 59 11.29 9.90 -5.65
N VAL A 60 12.33 10.15 -4.85
CA VAL A 60 13.73 9.98 -5.28
C VAL A 60 14.14 8.50 -5.37
N THR A 61 13.54 7.61 -4.58
CA THR A 61 13.82 6.16 -4.62
C THR A 61 13.29 5.49 -5.89
N VAL A 62 12.13 5.94 -6.40
CA VAL A 62 11.52 5.43 -7.65
C VAL A 62 12.40 5.70 -8.89
N VAL A 63 13.22 6.76 -8.88
CA VAL A 63 14.11 7.11 -10.00
C VAL A 63 15.45 6.35 -9.95
N ALA A 64 15.93 5.98 -8.77
CA ALA A 64 17.27 5.39 -8.62
C ALA A 64 17.35 3.90 -9.02
N ILE A 65 16.28 3.12 -8.84
CA ILE A 65 16.29 1.67 -9.12
C ILE A 65 16.20 1.37 -10.63
N LEU A 66 15.61 2.27 -11.43
CA LEU A 66 15.34 2.02 -12.85
C LEU A 66 16.54 2.27 -13.79
N LEU A 67 17.70 2.68 -13.29
CA LEU A 67 18.84 3.07 -14.13
C LEU A 67 19.96 2.01 -14.25
N PHE A 68 19.88 0.87 -13.55
CA PHE A 68 20.92 -0.16 -13.65
C PHE A 68 20.38 -1.59 -13.63
N THR A 69 19.86 -2.07 -14.76
CA THR A 69 19.95 -3.50 -15.12
C THR A 69 20.11 -3.65 -16.65
N ARG A 70 21.33 -3.96 -17.09
CA ARG A 70 21.62 -4.44 -18.46
C ARG A 70 22.20 -5.85 -18.37
N GLY A 71 21.39 -6.82 -18.81
CA GLY A 71 21.72 -8.08 -19.49
C GLY A 71 22.66 -9.10 -18.83
N SER A 72 22.20 -10.34 -18.66
CA SER A 72 22.52 -11.51 -19.54
C SER A 72 22.00 -12.80 -18.91
N SER A 73 21.35 -13.63 -19.71
CA SER A 73 20.72 -14.90 -19.35
C SER A 73 21.65 -16.10 -19.49
N ASP A 74 21.65 -17.02 -18.51
CA ASP A 74 22.04 -18.42 -18.68
C ASP A 74 21.28 -19.35 -17.69
N THR A 75 20.79 -20.47 -18.23
CA THR A 75 19.81 -21.39 -17.63
C THR A 75 20.46 -22.56 -16.87
N SER A 76 19.88 -23.00 -15.74
CA SER A 76 19.82 -24.43 -15.34
C SER A 76 18.75 -24.70 -14.26
N PRO A 77 18.05 -25.87 -14.28
CA PRO A 77 16.89 -26.16 -13.42
C PRO A 77 17.26 -26.88 -12.11
N PRO A 78 16.50 -26.70 -11.00
CA PRO A 78 16.60 -27.58 -9.83
C PRO A 78 15.45 -28.60 -9.74
N PRO A 79 15.71 -29.80 -9.17
CA PRO A 79 14.71 -30.86 -9.00
C PRO A 79 14.02 -30.84 -7.63
N GLY A 80 12.79 -31.37 -7.61
CA GLY A 80 12.30 -32.28 -6.57
C GLY A 80 11.68 -31.67 -5.32
N SER A 81 10.35 -31.54 -5.34
CA SER A 81 9.49 -31.17 -4.22
C SER A 81 9.52 -32.18 -3.07
N SER A 82 9.62 -31.69 -1.84
CA SER A 82 9.24 -32.42 -0.63
C SER A 82 8.18 -31.62 0.12
N SER A 83 7.02 -32.25 0.32
CA SER A 83 5.82 -31.65 0.92
C SER A 83 5.91 -31.66 2.44
N THR A 84 6.00 -30.48 3.05
CA THR A 84 5.86 -30.27 4.50
C THR A 84 4.37 -30.22 4.89
N PRO A 85 3.97 -30.68 6.11
CA PRO A 85 2.57 -30.74 6.51
C PRO A 85 2.02 -29.32 6.74
N SER A 86 0.95 -28.97 6.03
CA SER A 86 0.25 -27.70 6.22
C SER A 86 -0.51 -27.73 7.54
N SER A 87 -0.10 -26.95 8.53
CA SER A 87 -0.92 -26.70 9.72
C SER A 87 -2.11 -25.85 9.30
N SER A 88 -3.26 -26.50 9.09
CA SER A 88 -4.51 -25.82 8.74
C SER A 88 -4.92 -24.90 9.89
N ILE A 89 -4.81 -23.60 9.66
CA ILE A 89 -5.36 -22.57 10.54
C ILE A 89 -6.89 -22.69 10.49
N ASP A 90 -7.54 -22.51 11.63
CA ASP A 90 -9.00 -22.37 11.65
C ASP A 90 -9.35 -21.04 10.98
N ASN A 91 -9.91 -21.12 9.77
CA ASN A 91 -10.30 -19.95 8.99
C ASN A 91 -11.26 -19.02 9.75
N SER A 92 -11.97 -19.51 10.77
CA SER A 92 -12.86 -18.67 11.59
C SER A 92 -12.12 -17.61 12.43
N GLU A 93 -10.81 -17.76 12.63
CA GLU A 93 -9.97 -16.77 13.33
C GLU A 93 -9.52 -15.60 12.43
N VAL A 94 -9.80 -15.65 11.13
CA VAL A 94 -9.33 -14.64 10.16
C VAL A 94 -10.50 -13.73 9.77
N ALA A 95 -10.40 -12.44 10.09
CA ALA A 95 -11.49 -11.49 9.89
C ALA A 95 -11.96 -11.37 8.43
N SER A 96 -11.04 -11.50 7.47
CA SER A 96 -11.31 -11.48 6.02
C SER A 96 -11.63 -12.87 5.43
N ALA A 97 -11.87 -13.90 6.23
CA ALA A 97 -12.08 -15.26 5.73
C ALA A 97 -13.30 -15.40 4.79
N ASN A 98 -14.32 -14.57 5.01
CA ASN A 98 -15.53 -14.53 4.20
C ASN A 98 -15.57 -13.31 3.27
N ASP A 99 -14.46 -12.58 3.11
CA ASP A 99 -14.37 -11.54 2.08
C ASP A 99 -14.19 -12.23 0.72
N ASP A 100 -15.31 -12.47 0.04
CA ASP A 100 -15.42 -12.99 -1.33
C ASP A 100 -15.81 -11.87 -2.33
N GLY A 101 -15.86 -10.63 -1.86
CA GLY A 101 -16.28 -9.48 -2.63
C GLY A 101 -15.25 -9.01 -3.66
N PRO A 102 -15.64 -8.08 -4.54
CA PRO A 102 -14.71 -7.43 -5.45
C PRO A 102 -13.62 -6.65 -4.69
N VAL A 103 -12.41 -6.65 -5.24
CA VAL A 103 -11.36 -5.70 -4.80
C VAL A 103 -11.77 -4.28 -5.21
N ASN A 104 -11.75 -3.37 -4.23
CA ASN A 104 -12.03 -1.94 -4.40
C ASN A 104 -10.92 -1.11 -3.71
N VAL A 105 -10.99 0.22 -3.83
CA VAL A 105 -10.16 1.12 -3.01
C VAL A 105 -10.46 0.83 -1.53
N VAL A 106 -9.42 0.57 -0.73
CA VAL A 106 -9.58 0.31 0.70
C VAL A 106 -9.78 1.65 1.41
N THR A 107 -10.99 1.87 1.94
CA THR A 107 -11.40 3.14 2.54
C THR A 107 -11.13 3.23 4.04
N ASP A 108 -10.96 2.08 4.68
CA ASP A 108 -10.68 1.89 6.09
C ASP A 108 -9.94 0.57 6.26
N ASP A 109 -9.06 0.46 7.26
CA ASP A 109 -8.54 -0.82 7.72
C ASP A 109 -8.04 -0.64 9.18
N PRO A 110 -8.58 -1.38 10.16
CA PRO A 110 -8.17 -1.24 11.56
C PRO A 110 -6.71 -1.66 11.82
N THR A 111 -6.04 -2.34 10.88
CA THR A 111 -4.64 -2.76 11.06
C THR A 111 -3.63 -1.66 10.75
N CYS A 112 -4.02 -0.56 10.11
CA CYS A 112 -3.10 0.52 9.70
C CYS A 112 -2.34 1.16 10.88
N ASP A 113 -3.00 1.36 12.02
CA ASP A 113 -2.36 1.90 13.22
C ASP A 113 -1.32 0.93 13.79
N ALA A 114 -1.59 -0.38 13.73
CA ALA A 114 -0.69 -1.42 14.22
C ALA A 114 0.45 -1.74 13.24
N TRP A 115 0.25 -1.50 11.95
CA TRP A 115 1.26 -1.66 10.91
C TRP A 115 2.40 -0.63 11.04
N THR A 116 2.05 0.63 11.31
CA THR A 116 3.01 1.75 11.38
C THR A 116 4.25 1.46 12.25
N PRO A 117 4.14 1.02 13.52
CA PRO A 117 5.33 0.74 14.34
C PRO A 117 6.16 -0.44 13.83
N ILE A 118 5.55 -1.42 13.15
CA ILE A 118 6.28 -2.56 12.55
C ILE A 118 7.14 -2.05 11.39
N ALA A 119 6.53 -1.31 10.47
CA ALA A 119 7.21 -0.73 9.32
C ALA A 119 8.33 0.25 9.76
N GLN A 120 8.06 1.10 10.75
CA GLN A 120 9.04 2.06 11.26
C GLN A 120 10.26 1.35 11.88
N THR A 121 10.05 0.29 12.66
CA THR A 121 11.16 -0.45 13.29
C THR A 121 12.08 -1.07 12.24
N LEU A 122 11.53 -1.61 11.15
CA LEU A 122 12.33 -2.11 10.03
C LEU A 122 13.03 -0.97 9.31
N PHE A 123 12.34 0.13 9.03
CA PHE A 123 12.90 1.30 8.37
C PHE A 123 14.09 1.89 9.15
N ASP A 124 13.96 2.06 10.47
CA ASP A 124 15.04 2.54 11.35
C ASP A 124 16.30 1.64 11.28
N GLN A 125 16.12 0.34 11.00
CA GLN A 125 17.23 -0.58 10.79
C GLN A 125 17.83 -0.44 9.39
N GLN A 126 17.01 -0.17 8.38
CA GLN A 126 17.43 0.04 7.00
C GLN A 126 18.27 1.33 6.88
N GLU A 127 17.85 2.43 7.51
CA GLU A 127 18.56 3.73 7.52
C GLU A 127 19.99 3.68 8.10
N LYS A 128 20.39 2.54 8.68
CA LYS A 128 21.78 2.29 9.11
C LYS A 128 22.72 1.96 7.93
N GLY A 129 22.30 2.27 6.71
CA GLY A 129 23.13 2.17 5.50
C GLY A 129 22.72 1.07 4.52
N TRP A 130 21.62 0.34 4.78
CA TRP A 130 21.16 -0.72 3.87
C TRP A 130 20.73 -0.17 2.51
N GLU A 131 20.12 1.02 2.46
CA GLU A 131 19.78 1.65 1.17
C GLU A 131 20.98 2.06 0.33
N ASN A 132 22.14 2.25 0.96
CA ASN A 132 23.38 2.66 0.28
C ASN A 132 24.27 1.48 -0.14
N ARG A 133 23.80 0.24 0.05
CA ARG A 133 24.56 -0.96 -0.29
C ARG A 133 24.75 -1.10 -1.80
N ASP A 134 25.87 -1.69 -2.19
CA ASP A 134 26.00 -2.26 -3.53
C ASP A 134 25.38 -3.66 -3.54
N ALA A 135 24.14 -3.75 -4.03
CA ALA A 135 23.38 -5.00 -4.09
C ALA A 135 23.96 -6.01 -5.10
N SER A 136 24.90 -5.61 -5.95
CA SER A 136 25.53 -6.49 -6.94
C SER A 136 26.63 -7.38 -6.35
N VAL A 137 27.14 -7.06 -5.15
CA VAL A 137 28.22 -7.80 -4.50
C VAL A 137 27.66 -9.07 -3.84
N PRO A 138 28.09 -10.28 -4.24
CA PRO A 138 27.61 -11.53 -3.66
C PRO A 138 28.22 -11.79 -2.27
N ALA A 139 27.58 -12.68 -1.50
CA ALA A 139 27.99 -13.04 -0.14
C ALA A 139 29.44 -13.56 -0.05
N SER A 140 29.96 -14.18 -1.11
CA SER A 140 31.35 -14.65 -1.18
C SER A 140 32.38 -13.51 -1.16
N SER A 141 31.97 -12.30 -1.53
CA SER A 141 32.83 -11.13 -1.74
C SER A 141 32.60 -10.03 -0.70
N TRP A 142 31.71 -10.26 0.28
CA TRP A 142 31.43 -9.29 1.32
C TRP A 142 32.61 -9.10 2.28
N THR A 143 32.81 -7.86 2.69
CA THR A 143 33.55 -7.52 3.91
C THR A 143 32.80 -8.02 5.15
N VAL A 144 33.47 -8.03 6.30
CA VAL A 144 32.83 -8.37 7.59
C VAL A 144 31.64 -7.44 7.85
N ASP A 145 31.83 -6.13 7.66
CA ASP A 145 30.78 -5.12 7.89
C ASP A 145 29.58 -5.30 6.94
N GLN A 146 29.82 -5.62 5.67
CA GLN A 146 28.74 -5.93 4.71
C GLN A 146 27.95 -7.16 5.15
N ARG A 147 28.65 -8.23 5.56
CA ARG A 147 28.00 -9.45 6.05
C ARG A 147 27.17 -9.16 7.30
N GLU A 148 27.70 -8.41 8.25
CA GLU A 148 26.98 -8.01 9.47
C GLU A 148 25.74 -7.18 9.15
N MET A 149 25.85 -6.19 8.25
CA MET A 149 24.71 -5.39 7.78
C MET A 149 23.60 -6.27 7.18
N HIS A 150 23.95 -7.18 6.26
CA HIS A 150 22.98 -8.09 5.64
C HIS A 150 22.33 -9.03 6.67
N MET A 151 23.10 -9.58 7.62
CA MET A 151 22.56 -10.43 8.70
C MET A 151 21.59 -9.65 9.61
N ASN A 152 21.92 -8.40 9.94
CA ASN A 152 21.07 -7.55 10.76
C ASN A 152 19.74 -7.23 10.06
N ILE A 153 19.77 -6.98 8.75
CA ILE A 153 18.54 -6.77 7.96
C ILE A 153 17.72 -8.05 7.83
N ALA A 154 18.37 -9.21 7.62
CA ALA A 154 17.68 -10.51 7.61
C ALA A 154 16.91 -10.74 8.91
N ALA A 155 17.55 -10.48 10.05
CA ALA A 155 16.95 -10.60 11.37
C ALA A 155 15.78 -9.62 11.55
N ALA A 156 15.94 -8.36 11.11
CA ALA A 156 14.89 -7.36 11.20
C ALA A 156 13.68 -7.70 10.30
N MET A 157 13.91 -8.18 9.08
CA MET A 157 12.84 -8.64 8.17
C MET A 157 12.09 -9.84 8.75
N ASN A 158 12.78 -10.81 9.35
CA ASN A 158 12.12 -11.93 10.03
C ASN A 158 11.28 -11.45 11.23
N SER A 159 11.81 -10.53 12.05
CA SER A 159 11.06 -9.96 13.17
C SER A 159 9.84 -9.16 12.72
N ALA A 160 9.94 -8.41 11.62
CA ALA A 160 8.84 -7.67 11.03
C ALA A 160 7.78 -8.63 10.46
N ALA A 161 8.21 -9.71 9.81
CA ALA A 161 7.34 -10.77 9.32
C ALA A 161 6.53 -11.43 10.45
N ASP A 162 7.20 -11.76 11.56
CA ASP A 162 6.55 -12.34 12.74
C ASP A 162 5.51 -11.38 13.34
N ALA A 163 5.84 -10.10 13.49
CA ALA A 163 4.90 -9.10 13.98
C ALA A 163 3.71 -8.88 13.03
N THR A 164 3.95 -8.95 11.72
CA THR A 164 2.92 -8.73 10.69
C THR A 164 1.92 -9.89 10.61
N SER A 165 2.31 -11.12 10.99
CA SER A 165 1.42 -12.28 11.01
C SER A 165 0.14 -12.05 11.83
N ALA A 166 0.22 -11.23 12.89
CA ALA A 166 -0.95 -10.86 13.68
C ALA A 166 -1.94 -9.98 12.89
N LEU A 167 -1.46 -9.12 12.01
CA LEU A 167 -2.31 -8.24 11.18
C LEU A 167 -3.08 -9.03 10.12
N VAL A 168 -2.50 -10.12 9.61
CA VAL A 168 -3.14 -11.05 8.67
C VAL A 168 -4.47 -11.58 9.25
N LYS A 169 -4.53 -11.83 10.56
CA LYS A 169 -5.77 -12.29 11.22
C LYS A 169 -6.82 -11.18 11.38
N LEU A 170 -6.38 -9.93 11.52
CA LEU A 170 -7.20 -8.82 11.97
C LEU A 170 -7.79 -7.97 10.86
N THR A 171 -7.14 -7.90 9.70
CA THR A 171 -7.67 -7.12 8.57
C THR A 171 -8.98 -7.74 8.04
N PRO A 172 -10.05 -6.94 7.89
CA PRO A 172 -11.31 -7.40 7.32
C PRO A 172 -11.24 -7.48 5.78
N HIS A 173 -10.19 -6.93 5.16
CA HIS A 173 -10.04 -6.89 3.71
C HIS A 173 -9.11 -8.01 3.22
N ARG A 174 -9.62 -8.88 2.34
CA ARG A 174 -8.86 -9.95 1.70
C ARG A 174 -7.59 -9.42 1.03
N VAL A 175 -7.69 -8.33 0.29
CA VAL A 175 -6.54 -7.80 -0.45
C VAL A 175 -5.44 -7.26 0.49
N MET A 176 -5.81 -6.71 1.64
CA MET A 176 -4.86 -6.30 2.68
C MET A 176 -4.23 -7.51 3.35
N ARG A 177 -5.02 -8.57 3.60
CA ARG A 177 -4.50 -9.86 4.07
C ARG A 177 -3.45 -10.41 3.11
N GLU A 178 -3.75 -10.43 1.81
CA GLU A 178 -2.85 -10.90 0.76
C GLU A 178 -1.59 -10.04 0.67
N LEU A 179 -1.70 -8.71 0.78
CA LEU A 179 -0.53 -7.81 0.85
C LEU A 179 0.36 -8.17 2.05
N TYR A 180 -0.20 -8.30 3.26
CA TYR A 180 0.57 -8.71 4.44
C TYR A 180 1.22 -10.08 4.27
N GLN A 181 0.50 -11.06 3.74
CA GLN A 181 1.03 -12.39 3.49
C GLN A 181 2.20 -12.36 2.48
N GLN A 182 2.08 -11.60 1.40
CA GLN A 182 3.14 -11.50 0.42
C GLN A 182 4.32 -10.68 0.94
N THR A 183 4.11 -9.64 1.75
CA THR A 183 5.20 -8.95 2.46
C THR A 183 5.97 -9.92 3.36
N ILE A 184 5.27 -10.75 4.16
CA ILE A 184 5.87 -11.79 5.00
C ILE A 184 6.66 -12.80 4.17
N ALA A 185 6.08 -13.29 3.07
CA ALA A 185 6.70 -14.28 2.21
C ALA A 185 8.05 -13.77 1.68
N TYR A 186 8.06 -12.60 1.05
CA TYR A 186 9.27 -12.06 0.44
C TYR A 186 10.33 -11.59 1.45
N TRP A 187 9.93 -11.05 2.62
CA TRP A 187 10.89 -10.77 3.70
C TRP A 187 11.65 -12.03 4.14
N ARG A 188 10.94 -13.14 4.32
CA ARG A 188 11.54 -14.39 4.77
C ARG A 188 12.34 -15.07 3.69
N THR A 189 11.85 -15.07 2.44
CA THR A 189 12.59 -15.60 1.30
C THR A 189 13.90 -14.85 1.14
N TYR A 190 13.90 -13.51 1.15
CA TYR A 190 15.14 -12.71 1.11
C TYR A 190 16.05 -13.00 2.31
N ALA A 191 15.53 -13.02 3.53
CA ALA A 191 16.33 -13.29 4.71
C ALA A 191 17.03 -14.67 4.65
N ALA A 192 16.37 -15.66 4.04
CA ALA A 192 16.92 -17.00 3.88
C ALA A 192 18.06 -17.09 2.83
N THR A 193 18.13 -16.18 1.86
CA THR A 193 19.21 -16.19 0.84
C THR A 193 20.51 -15.57 1.35
N ILE A 194 20.47 -14.78 2.42
CA ILE A 194 21.63 -14.03 2.94
C ILE A 194 22.94 -14.83 3.11
N PRO A 195 22.93 -16.09 3.59
CA PRO A 195 24.17 -16.87 3.69
C PRO A 195 24.89 -17.08 2.35
N GLU A 196 24.13 -17.19 1.26
CA GLU A 196 24.61 -17.48 -0.09
C GLU A 196 24.19 -16.40 -1.11
N TYR A 197 23.91 -15.19 -0.61
CA TYR A 197 23.32 -14.12 -1.40
C TYR A 197 24.04 -13.86 -2.72
N THR A 198 23.24 -13.69 -3.76
CA THR A 198 23.63 -13.27 -5.11
C THR A 198 22.91 -11.98 -5.48
N ALA A 199 23.39 -11.29 -6.52
CA ALA A 199 22.75 -10.06 -6.99
C ALA A 199 21.26 -10.26 -7.38
N ALA A 200 20.89 -11.44 -7.89
CA ALA A 200 19.52 -11.76 -8.27
C ALA A 200 18.56 -11.77 -7.06
N ASP A 201 19.06 -12.14 -5.88
CA ASP A 201 18.26 -12.15 -4.65
C ASP A 201 17.82 -10.75 -4.23
N ASN A 202 18.43 -9.69 -4.78
CA ASN A 202 17.98 -8.32 -4.53
C ASN A 202 16.53 -8.08 -4.98
N HIS A 203 16.07 -8.78 -6.02
CA HIS A 203 14.70 -8.67 -6.49
C HIS A 203 13.71 -9.09 -5.39
N LEU A 204 14.05 -10.08 -4.54
CA LEU A 204 13.21 -10.46 -3.40
C LEU A 204 13.05 -9.31 -2.39
N ALA A 205 14.13 -8.57 -2.10
CA ALA A 205 14.05 -7.40 -1.24
C ALA A 205 13.25 -6.26 -1.90
N ALA A 206 13.38 -6.08 -3.21
CA ALA A 206 12.62 -5.07 -3.96
C ALA A 206 11.11 -5.36 -3.91
N VAL A 207 10.69 -6.61 -4.07
CA VAL A 207 9.29 -7.01 -3.90
C VAL A 207 8.80 -6.72 -2.49
N ALA A 208 9.56 -7.13 -1.47
CA ALA A 208 9.17 -6.91 -0.08
C ALA A 208 9.01 -5.41 0.24
N ASN A 209 9.90 -4.56 -0.28
CA ASN A 209 9.81 -3.11 -0.18
C ASN A 209 8.57 -2.57 -0.91
N GLY A 210 8.33 -2.95 -2.17
CA GLY A 210 7.16 -2.48 -2.92
C GLY A 210 5.83 -2.88 -2.27
N LEU A 211 5.71 -4.10 -1.76
CA LEU A 211 4.51 -4.56 -1.05
C LEU A 211 4.30 -3.82 0.27
N SER A 212 5.35 -3.65 1.09
CA SER A 212 5.25 -2.91 2.36
C SER A 212 4.98 -1.41 2.14
N SER A 213 5.58 -0.81 1.11
CA SER A 213 5.27 0.55 0.66
C SER A 213 3.83 0.67 0.19
N THR A 214 3.30 -0.31 -0.53
CA THR A 214 1.89 -0.35 -0.94
C THR A 214 0.98 -0.28 0.29
N VAL A 215 1.25 -1.06 1.34
CA VAL A 215 0.49 -1.00 2.61
C VAL A 215 0.61 0.40 3.24
N ASN A 216 1.81 0.97 3.30
CA ASN A 216 2.02 2.34 3.81
C ASN A 216 1.16 3.36 3.05
N TRP A 217 1.12 3.28 1.72
CA TRP A 217 0.36 4.20 0.89
C TRP A 217 -1.15 4.01 1.00
N ILE A 218 -1.62 2.78 1.17
CA ILE A 218 -3.04 2.52 1.48
C ILE A 218 -3.42 3.18 2.80
N CYS A 219 -2.63 2.95 3.86
CA CYS A 219 -2.86 3.56 5.16
C CYS A 219 -2.75 5.10 5.13
N GLY A 220 -1.86 5.64 4.28
CA GLY A 220 -1.78 7.07 3.99
C GLY A 220 -3.04 7.60 3.30
N ALA A 221 -3.51 6.93 2.24
CA ALA A 221 -4.73 7.31 1.54
C ALA A 221 -5.96 7.32 2.45
N ILE A 222 -6.04 6.36 3.39
CA ILE A 222 -7.08 6.30 4.44
C ILE A 222 -6.92 7.49 5.40
N SER A 223 -5.74 7.66 5.98
CA SER A 223 -5.47 8.65 7.02
C SER A 223 -5.63 10.10 6.55
N TYR A 224 -5.27 10.36 5.29
CA TYR A 224 -5.38 11.67 4.65
C TYR A 224 -6.68 11.83 3.84
N GLY A 225 -7.55 10.83 3.85
CA GLY A 225 -8.94 10.92 3.36
C GLY A 225 -9.12 10.81 1.85
N SER A 226 -8.06 10.66 1.05
CA SER A 226 -8.19 10.49 -0.41
C SER A 226 -8.84 9.17 -0.79
N ALA A 227 -8.61 8.09 -0.03
CA ALA A 227 -9.27 6.80 -0.25
C ALA A 227 -10.80 6.93 -0.18
N ALA A 228 -11.33 7.50 0.91
CA ALA A 228 -12.77 7.68 1.08
C ALA A 228 -13.36 8.69 0.07
N ALA A 229 -12.67 9.82 -0.15
CA ALA A 229 -13.15 10.88 -1.03
C ALA A 229 -13.21 10.47 -2.51
N ARG A 230 -12.26 9.64 -2.97
CA ARG A 230 -12.14 9.27 -4.39
C ARG A 230 -12.62 7.85 -4.68
N GLY A 231 -12.51 6.93 -3.73
CA GLY A 231 -12.91 5.54 -3.89
C GLY A 231 -14.39 5.37 -4.27
N MET A 232 -15.27 6.20 -3.72
CA MET A 232 -16.72 6.18 -4.04
C MET A 232 -17.04 6.60 -5.49
N LEU A 233 -16.10 7.24 -6.18
CA LEU A 233 -16.24 7.66 -7.58
C LEU A 233 -15.84 6.55 -8.56
N VAL A 234 -15.22 5.48 -8.06
CA VAL A 234 -14.78 4.35 -8.88
C VAL A 234 -15.90 3.32 -8.95
N THR A 235 -16.26 2.92 -10.17
CA THR A 235 -17.22 1.82 -10.39
C THR A 235 -16.74 0.57 -9.64
N PRO A 236 -17.59 -0.07 -8.82
CA PRO A 236 -17.23 -1.29 -8.12
C PRO A 236 -16.73 -2.39 -9.06
N GLY A 237 -15.80 -3.22 -8.58
CA GLY A 237 -15.37 -4.41 -9.31
C GLY A 237 -16.46 -5.49 -9.38
N VAL A 238 -16.16 -6.57 -10.12
CA VAL A 238 -16.93 -7.82 -10.04
C VAL A 238 -16.27 -8.74 -9.02
N ALA A 239 -17.07 -9.52 -8.30
CA ALA A 239 -16.55 -10.54 -7.40
C ALA A 239 -15.70 -11.54 -8.18
N PRO A 240 -14.54 -11.97 -7.64
CA PRO A 240 -13.70 -12.94 -8.30
C PRO A 240 -14.38 -14.32 -8.37
N LEU A 241 -14.08 -15.09 -9.41
CA LEU A 241 -14.57 -16.47 -9.53
C LEU A 241 -13.92 -17.43 -8.54
N GLU A 242 -12.69 -17.11 -8.13
CA GLU A 242 -11.87 -17.94 -7.25
C GLU A 242 -11.12 -17.04 -6.28
N VAL A 243 -11.14 -17.35 -5.00
CA VAL A 243 -10.39 -16.64 -3.96
C VAL A 243 -9.19 -17.50 -3.54
N ALA A 244 -8.02 -16.89 -3.35
CA ALA A 244 -6.87 -17.61 -2.82
C ALA A 244 -7.20 -18.21 -1.45
N PRO A 245 -6.85 -19.49 -1.19
CA PRO A 245 -6.98 -20.03 0.15
C PRO A 245 -6.10 -19.22 1.11
N ILE A 246 -6.54 -19.04 2.35
CA ILE A 246 -5.79 -18.31 3.37
C ILE A 246 -4.40 -18.93 3.58
N GLY A 247 -4.29 -20.26 3.53
CA GLY A 247 -3.02 -20.97 3.68
C GLY A 247 -2.40 -20.79 5.06
N ASP A 248 -1.09 -20.99 5.15
CA ASP A 248 -0.31 -20.76 6.37
C ASP A 248 0.06 -19.27 6.49
N ILE A 249 -0.61 -18.54 7.39
CA ILE A 249 -0.32 -17.13 7.65
C ILE A 249 1.08 -16.91 8.24
N ASN A 250 1.62 -17.94 8.91
CA ASN A 250 2.92 -17.91 9.55
C ASN A 250 4.01 -18.45 8.65
N SER A 251 3.75 -18.79 7.39
CA SER A 251 4.77 -19.14 6.41
C SER A 251 4.23 -19.09 4.96
N PRO A 252 3.64 -17.95 4.55
CA PRO A 252 3.13 -17.79 3.19
C PRO A 252 4.26 -17.93 2.16
N GLN A 253 3.90 -18.39 0.97
CA GLN A 253 4.83 -18.54 -0.15
C GLN A 253 4.68 -17.36 -1.13
N PRO A 254 5.76 -16.98 -1.84
CA PRO A 254 5.71 -16.01 -2.92
C PRO A 254 4.62 -16.36 -3.95
N PHE A 255 3.83 -15.36 -4.35
CA PHE A 255 2.70 -15.58 -5.26
C PHE A 255 3.11 -15.84 -6.71
N ILE A 256 4.27 -15.39 -7.18
CA ILE A 256 4.73 -15.66 -8.55
C ILE A 256 5.60 -16.91 -8.58
N GLU A 257 5.16 -17.91 -9.35
CA GLU A 257 5.91 -19.12 -9.63
C GLU A 257 6.95 -18.89 -10.75
N SER A 258 8.03 -19.66 -10.73
CA SER A 258 9.08 -19.59 -11.74
C SER A 258 8.56 -19.92 -13.15
N GLY A 259 8.98 -19.12 -14.14
CA GLY A 259 8.65 -19.35 -15.56
C GLY A 259 7.24 -18.94 -15.99
N SER A 260 6.55 -18.07 -15.24
CA SER A 260 5.26 -17.51 -15.69
C SER A 260 5.43 -16.75 -17.01
N PRO A 261 4.74 -17.15 -18.10
CA PRO A 261 4.87 -16.48 -19.40
C PRO A 261 4.32 -15.05 -19.39
N LEU A 262 3.50 -14.69 -18.39
CA LEU A 262 3.00 -13.32 -18.26
C LEU A 262 4.01 -12.33 -17.73
N CYS A 263 5.12 -12.78 -17.15
CA CYS A 263 6.13 -11.87 -16.64
C CYS A 263 6.71 -10.98 -17.74
N THR A 264 6.98 -11.53 -18.92
CA THR A 264 7.44 -10.74 -20.08
C THR A 264 6.40 -9.72 -20.54
N GLU A 265 5.12 -10.09 -20.55
CA GLU A 265 4.04 -9.17 -20.93
C GLU A 265 3.83 -8.07 -19.88
N TRP A 266 3.92 -8.41 -18.60
CA TRP A 266 3.86 -7.46 -17.48
C TRP A 266 4.99 -6.45 -17.59
N HIS A 267 6.22 -6.92 -17.76
CA HIS A 267 7.39 -6.04 -17.89
C HIS A 267 7.28 -5.10 -19.09
N ALA A 268 6.81 -5.60 -20.24
CA ALA A 268 6.57 -4.77 -21.42
C ALA A 268 5.52 -3.67 -21.15
N MET A 269 4.43 -4.01 -20.45
CA MET A 269 3.41 -3.04 -20.02
C MET A 269 3.99 -1.98 -19.07
N VAL A 270 4.83 -2.37 -18.11
CA VAL A 270 5.50 -1.44 -17.19
C VAL A 270 6.41 -0.47 -17.97
N ALA A 271 7.22 -1.00 -18.89
CA ALA A 271 8.10 -0.18 -19.72
C ALA A 271 7.31 0.81 -20.59
N ALA A 272 6.23 0.36 -21.25
CA ALA A 272 5.38 1.21 -22.08
C ALA A 272 4.71 2.32 -21.26
N TYR A 273 4.20 2.01 -20.06
CA TYR A 273 3.64 3.02 -19.17
C TYR A 273 4.67 4.07 -18.77
N ARG A 274 5.88 3.66 -18.39
CA ARG A 274 6.97 4.56 -18.02
C ARG A 274 7.30 5.53 -19.15
N ASP A 275 7.40 5.02 -20.38
CA ASP A 275 7.70 5.86 -21.54
C ASP A 275 6.58 6.87 -21.80
N ASN A 276 5.32 6.43 -21.74
CA ASN A 276 4.14 7.28 -21.94
C ASN A 276 3.91 8.29 -20.81
N ALA A 277 4.31 7.98 -19.58
CA ALA A 277 4.15 8.83 -18.40
C ALA A 277 5.36 9.75 -18.15
N SER A 278 6.45 9.60 -18.92
CA SER A 278 7.75 10.21 -18.64
C SER A 278 7.71 11.74 -18.51
N ASP A 279 7.00 12.44 -19.40
CA ASP A 279 6.87 13.91 -19.35
C ASP A 279 6.13 14.37 -18.09
N TRP A 280 5.06 13.67 -17.70
CA TRP A 280 4.35 13.93 -16.46
C TRP A 280 5.24 13.67 -15.25
N MET A 281 5.93 12.52 -15.19
CA MET A 281 6.81 12.18 -14.06
C MET A 281 7.96 13.18 -13.87
N GLN A 282 8.49 13.75 -14.96
CA GLN A 282 9.63 14.66 -14.89
C GLN A 282 9.22 16.12 -14.62
N ASN A 283 8.05 16.54 -15.09
CA ASN A 283 7.69 17.96 -15.15
C ASN A 283 6.45 18.32 -14.33
N ALA A 284 5.70 17.36 -13.78
CA ALA A 284 4.56 17.63 -12.92
C ALA A 284 5.01 17.96 -11.48
N ASP A 285 4.35 18.92 -10.85
CA ASP A 285 4.52 19.21 -9.42
C ASP A 285 3.34 18.65 -8.61
N PRO A 286 3.48 17.49 -7.96
CA PRO A 286 2.40 16.88 -7.18
C PRO A 286 1.98 17.71 -5.94
N GLY A 287 2.71 18.76 -5.59
CA GLY A 287 2.39 19.65 -4.47
C GLY A 287 1.37 20.74 -4.81
N ILE A 288 1.07 20.98 -6.09
CA ILE A 288 0.18 22.06 -6.51
C ILE A 288 -1.24 21.51 -6.72
N PRO A 289 -2.27 22.01 -6.00
CA PRO A 289 -3.65 21.58 -6.21
C PRO A 289 -4.23 22.09 -7.54
N ALA A 290 -5.24 21.40 -8.08
CA ALA A 290 -5.86 21.74 -9.36
C ALA A 290 -6.35 23.18 -9.46
N SER A 291 -6.83 23.75 -8.35
CA SER A 291 -7.28 25.15 -8.29
C SER A 291 -6.17 26.18 -8.52
N GLN A 292 -4.90 25.76 -8.48
CA GLN A 292 -3.72 26.63 -8.62
C GLN A 292 -2.84 26.23 -9.81
N TRP A 293 -3.26 25.27 -10.64
CA TRP A 293 -2.43 24.81 -11.74
C TRP A 293 -2.18 25.90 -12.80
N PRO A 294 -0.92 26.11 -13.20
CA PRO A 294 -0.65 26.79 -14.46
C PRO A 294 -1.10 25.90 -15.64
N PRO A 295 -1.34 26.49 -16.83
CA PRO A 295 -1.79 25.73 -18.01
C PRO A 295 -0.87 24.56 -18.39
N SER A 296 0.45 24.66 -18.14
CA SER A 296 1.40 23.57 -18.37
C SER A 296 1.10 22.36 -17.50
N GLN A 297 0.88 22.57 -16.20
CA GLN A 297 0.61 21.50 -15.26
C GLN A 297 -0.76 20.87 -15.49
N GLN A 298 -1.77 21.68 -15.80
CA GLN A 298 -3.08 21.15 -16.18
C GLN A 298 -2.98 20.21 -17.38
N ARG A 299 -2.18 20.55 -18.40
CA ARG A 299 -1.94 19.65 -19.53
C ARG A 299 -1.29 18.33 -19.11
N LEU A 300 -0.24 18.38 -18.29
CA LEU A 300 0.45 17.17 -17.82
C LEU A 300 -0.49 16.22 -17.06
N PHE A 301 -1.32 16.73 -16.16
CA PHE A 301 -2.26 15.89 -15.43
C PHE A 301 -3.40 15.39 -16.32
N THR A 302 -3.98 16.25 -17.16
CA THR A 302 -5.08 15.85 -18.05
C THR A 302 -4.66 14.81 -19.10
N SER A 303 -3.40 14.82 -19.57
CA SER A 303 -2.89 13.77 -20.45
C SER A 303 -2.82 12.40 -19.78
N MET A 304 -2.64 12.36 -18.45
CA MET A 304 -2.59 11.09 -17.70
C MET A 304 -3.94 10.41 -17.55
N VAL A 305 -5.07 11.09 -17.80
CA VAL A 305 -6.42 10.49 -17.74
C VAL A 305 -6.50 9.26 -18.64
N THR A 306 -6.09 9.38 -19.90
CA THR A 306 -6.09 8.27 -20.86
C THR A 306 -4.97 7.29 -20.56
N VAL A 307 -3.74 7.77 -20.32
CA VAL A 307 -2.57 6.90 -20.09
C VAL A 307 -2.76 5.96 -18.89
N MET A 308 -3.21 6.49 -17.75
CA MET A 308 -3.47 5.68 -16.55
C MET A 308 -4.73 4.83 -16.71
N GLY A 309 -5.75 5.30 -17.43
CA GLY A 309 -6.98 4.55 -17.69
C GLY A 309 -6.74 3.31 -18.55
N ASP A 310 -6.03 3.47 -19.66
CA ASP A 310 -5.67 2.36 -20.56
C ASP A 310 -4.75 1.37 -19.85
N ASN A 311 -3.76 1.88 -19.10
CA ASN A 311 -2.84 1.03 -18.35
C ASN A 311 -3.51 0.26 -17.21
N ALA A 312 -4.48 0.87 -16.52
CA ALA A 312 -5.31 0.17 -15.54
C ALA A 312 -6.12 -0.97 -16.21
N GLY A 313 -6.68 -0.72 -17.39
CA GLY A 313 -7.40 -1.75 -18.16
C GLY A 313 -6.50 -2.92 -18.58
N GLU A 314 -5.29 -2.63 -19.08
CA GLU A 314 -4.31 -3.65 -19.46
C GLU A 314 -3.87 -4.50 -18.27
N ILE A 315 -3.61 -3.87 -17.11
CA ILE A 315 -3.26 -4.57 -15.87
C ILE A 315 -4.35 -5.53 -15.43
N GLN A 316 -5.62 -5.14 -15.49
CA GLN A 316 -6.72 -6.06 -15.18
C GLN A 316 -6.74 -7.26 -16.13
N GLN A 317 -6.49 -7.04 -17.42
CA GLN A 317 -6.43 -8.14 -18.39
C GLN A 317 -5.27 -9.11 -18.10
N LEU A 318 -4.08 -8.60 -17.78
CA LEU A 318 -2.93 -9.42 -17.40
C LEU A 318 -3.22 -10.18 -16.09
N GLY A 319 -3.79 -9.50 -15.08
CA GLY A 319 -4.21 -10.12 -13.83
C GLY A 319 -5.20 -11.27 -14.04
N LEU A 320 -6.20 -11.09 -14.90
CA LEU A 320 -7.16 -12.14 -15.25
C LEU A 320 -6.49 -13.34 -15.95
N ARG A 321 -5.55 -13.08 -16.86
CA ARG A 321 -4.83 -14.11 -17.61
C ARG A 321 -3.83 -14.89 -16.75
N SER A 322 -3.42 -14.34 -15.60
CA SER A 322 -2.42 -14.95 -14.71
C SER A 322 -2.86 -16.30 -14.16
N LYS A 323 -4.17 -16.53 -14.04
CA LYS A 323 -4.75 -17.68 -13.33
C LYS A 323 -4.23 -17.81 -11.89
N ASN A 324 -3.72 -16.72 -11.33
CA ASN A 324 -3.23 -16.62 -9.98
C ASN A 324 -4.17 -15.67 -9.22
N PRO A 325 -4.93 -16.17 -8.23
CA PRO A 325 -5.92 -15.34 -7.54
C PRO A 325 -5.31 -14.12 -6.84
N VAL A 326 -4.11 -14.24 -6.25
CA VAL A 326 -3.41 -13.13 -5.58
C VAL A 326 -2.94 -12.09 -6.60
N TRP A 327 -2.32 -12.50 -7.70
CA TRP A 327 -1.94 -11.58 -8.77
C TRP A 327 -3.16 -10.85 -9.32
N ARG A 328 -4.24 -11.57 -9.62
CA ARG A 328 -5.48 -10.97 -10.11
C ARG A 328 -6.04 -9.93 -9.13
N ASP A 329 -5.99 -10.20 -7.83
CA ASP A 329 -6.50 -9.28 -6.81
C ASP A 329 -5.59 -8.04 -6.68
N PHE A 330 -4.26 -8.19 -6.74
CA PHE A 330 -3.33 -7.06 -6.81
C PHE A 330 -3.51 -6.23 -8.09
N ALA A 331 -3.69 -6.86 -9.24
CA ALA A 331 -3.97 -6.18 -10.50
C ALA A 331 -5.27 -5.37 -10.44
N ASN A 332 -6.31 -5.93 -9.82
CA ASN A 332 -7.54 -5.19 -9.59
C ASN A 332 -7.34 -4.03 -8.61
N LEU A 333 -6.56 -4.21 -7.53
CA LEU A 333 -6.24 -3.14 -6.59
C LEU A 333 -5.56 -1.98 -7.30
N ILE A 334 -4.50 -2.25 -8.07
CA ILE A 334 -3.78 -1.27 -8.88
C ILE A 334 -4.77 -0.48 -9.74
N ALA A 335 -5.61 -1.19 -10.50
CA ALA A 335 -6.56 -0.55 -11.41
C ALA A 335 -7.55 0.35 -10.66
N LYS A 336 -8.08 -0.09 -9.51
CA LYS A 336 -9.01 0.71 -8.71
C LYS A 336 -8.37 1.98 -8.18
N TYR A 337 -7.15 1.91 -7.68
CA TYR A 337 -6.41 3.08 -7.20
C TYR A 337 -6.05 4.04 -8.33
N ARG A 338 -5.67 3.54 -9.51
CA ARG A 338 -5.47 4.38 -10.71
C ARG A 338 -6.74 5.06 -11.18
N PHE A 339 -7.85 4.33 -11.26
CA PHE A 339 -9.13 4.93 -11.61
C PHE A 339 -9.53 6.00 -10.60
N ALA A 340 -9.32 5.78 -9.30
CA ALA A 340 -9.58 6.78 -8.27
C ALA A 340 -8.72 8.05 -8.46
N TYR A 341 -7.43 7.88 -8.75
CA TYR A 341 -6.53 9.00 -9.04
C TYR A 341 -6.95 9.77 -10.30
N VAL A 342 -7.31 9.07 -11.37
CA VAL A 342 -7.80 9.68 -12.61
C VAL A 342 -9.09 10.48 -12.37
N GLN A 343 -10.02 9.95 -11.59
CA GLN A 343 -11.24 10.67 -11.20
C GLN A 343 -10.94 11.90 -10.32
N ALA A 344 -9.83 11.91 -9.60
CA ALA A 344 -9.42 13.04 -8.78
C ALA A 344 -8.87 14.22 -9.60
N ILE A 345 -8.28 13.98 -10.78
CA ILE A 345 -7.56 14.98 -11.60
C ILE A 345 -8.30 16.34 -11.72
N PRO A 346 -9.60 16.42 -12.05
CA PRO A 346 -10.30 17.71 -12.18
C PRO A 346 -10.37 18.54 -10.90
N THR A 347 -10.28 17.88 -9.75
CA THR A 347 -10.37 18.49 -8.41
C THR A 347 -9.19 18.09 -7.54
N TYR A 348 -8.05 17.83 -8.18
CA TYR A 348 -6.89 17.23 -7.54
C TYR A 348 -6.39 18.07 -6.37
N VAL A 349 -6.07 17.39 -5.29
CA VAL A 349 -5.33 17.92 -4.14
C VAL A 349 -4.12 17.03 -3.85
N PRO A 350 -3.05 17.53 -3.20
CA PRO A 350 -1.83 16.75 -3.00
C PRO A 350 -2.00 15.40 -2.27
N SER A 351 -3.02 15.26 -1.41
CA SER A 351 -3.34 13.98 -0.76
C SER A 351 -3.86 12.91 -1.73
N ASP A 352 -4.28 13.27 -2.94
CA ASP A 352 -4.67 12.30 -3.95
C ASP A 352 -3.45 11.51 -4.47
N ASN A 353 -2.21 12.00 -4.31
CA ASN A 353 -0.99 11.26 -4.68
C ASN A 353 -0.86 9.91 -4.00
N TYR A 354 -1.36 9.77 -2.77
CA TYR A 354 -1.39 8.47 -2.10
C TYR A 354 -2.04 7.40 -2.97
N LEU A 355 -3.04 7.77 -3.80
CA LEU A 355 -3.71 6.83 -4.68
C LEU A 355 -2.80 6.34 -5.81
N ASP A 356 -2.08 7.25 -6.46
CA ASP A 356 -1.12 6.89 -7.51
C ASP A 356 0.07 6.10 -6.93
N SER A 357 0.54 6.45 -5.74
CA SER A 357 1.62 5.73 -5.07
C SER A 357 1.25 4.27 -4.73
N VAL A 358 0.02 4.01 -4.27
CA VAL A 358 -0.46 2.62 -4.07
C VAL A 358 -0.35 1.82 -5.37
N ALA A 359 -0.85 2.38 -6.47
CA ALA A 359 -0.83 1.71 -7.76
C ALA A 359 0.60 1.49 -8.27
N SER A 360 1.43 2.53 -8.22
CA SER A 360 2.79 2.50 -8.77
C SER A 360 3.70 1.53 -8.03
N GLU A 361 3.69 1.52 -6.69
CA GLU A 361 4.49 0.59 -5.90
C GLU A 361 4.08 -0.87 -6.13
N LEU A 362 2.76 -1.13 -6.20
CA LEU A 362 2.29 -2.49 -6.40
C LEU A 362 2.58 -3.00 -7.82
N VAL A 363 2.58 -2.11 -8.82
CA VAL A 363 3.01 -2.46 -10.18
C VAL A 363 4.48 -2.89 -10.19
N VAL A 364 5.34 -2.09 -9.55
CA VAL A 364 6.78 -2.38 -9.44
C VAL A 364 6.99 -3.67 -8.65
N ALA A 365 6.28 -3.89 -7.54
CA ALA A 365 6.39 -5.11 -6.74
C ALA A 365 6.08 -6.38 -7.56
N ILE A 366 5.09 -6.33 -8.45
CA ILE A 366 4.79 -7.47 -9.35
C ILE A 366 5.90 -7.67 -10.39
N ASP A 367 6.46 -6.59 -10.95
CA ASP A 367 7.56 -6.68 -11.93
C ASP A 367 8.83 -7.26 -11.31
N GLU A 368 9.18 -6.81 -10.10
CA GLU A 368 10.29 -7.35 -9.31
C GLU A 368 10.05 -8.81 -8.91
N ALA A 369 8.80 -9.20 -8.65
CA ALA A 369 8.44 -10.58 -8.34
C ALA A 369 8.64 -11.49 -9.55
N CYS A 370 8.45 -10.95 -10.76
CA CYS A 370 8.77 -11.65 -12.00
C CYS A 370 10.27 -11.87 -12.20
N TYR A 371 11.11 -10.86 -11.93
CA TYR A 371 12.56 -11.03 -11.93
C TYR A 371 13.03 -12.02 -10.86
N ALA A 372 12.48 -11.94 -9.64
CA ALA A 372 12.77 -12.90 -8.58
C ALA A 372 12.38 -14.34 -8.95
N ALA A 373 11.39 -14.51 -9.84
CA ALA A 373 10.95 -15.80 -10.36
C ALA A 373 11.76 -16.30 -11.57
N GLY A 374 12.76 -15.53 -12.03
CA GLY A 374 13.69 -15.93 -13.09
C GLY A 374 13.33 -15.48 -14.50
N MET A 375 12.56 -14.39 -14.65
CA MET A 375 12.51 -13.60 -15.89
C MET A 375 13.85 -12.91 -16.14
#